data_AF-A0A967RGR9-F1
#
_entry.id   AF-A0A967RGR9-F1
#
_cell.length_a   1.000
_cell.length_b   1.000
_cell.length_c   1.000
_cell.angle_alpha   90.00
_cell.angle_beta   90.00
_cell.angle_gamma   90.00
#
_symmetry.space_group_name_H-M   'P 1'
#
loop_
_entity.id
_entity.type
_entity.pdbx_description
1 polymer ?
#
loop_
_entity_poly.entity_id
_entity_poly.type
_entity_poly.pdbx_seq_one_letter_code
_entity_poly.pdbx_strand_id
1 'polypeptide(L)'
;IGKVGSVFTSSATQHGGQETTIISSHITLLHLGMVIVGLPYSETRQTTMEEITGGSPYGASTIAGDGSRMPSENELVMARFQGRHVAT
;
A
#
# COMPACT_ATOMS: atom_id res chain seq x y z
N ILE A 1 6.92 10.65 18.40
CA ILE A 1 8.12 11.17 17.71
C ILE A 1 9.14 10.05 17.56
N GLY A 2 9.67 9.85 16.35
CA GLY A 2 10.70 8.85 16.00
C GLY A 2 10.21 7.42 15.74
N LYS A 3 8.90 7.16 15.81
CA LYS A 3 8.33 5.83 15.53
C LYS A 3 8.12 5.64 14.03
N VAL A 4 8.22 4.40 13.55
CA VAL A 4 7.91 4.04 12.16
C VAL A 4 6.40 4.12 11.93
N GLY A 5 6.00 4.74 10.81
CA GLY A 5 4.63 4.80 10.31
C GLY A 5 4.57 4.27 8.88
N SER A 6 3.54 3.49 8.58
CA SER A 6 3.29 2.93 7.26
C SER A 6 1.78 2.79 7.05
N VAL A 7 1.34 2.84 5.80
CA VAL A 7 -0.08 2.86 5.44
C VAL A 7 -0.33 1.86 4.31
N PHE A 8 -1.49 1.23 4.34
CA PHE A 8 -2.06 0.44 3.25
C PHE A 8 -3.51 0.90 3.01
N THR A 9 -4.07 0.67 1.82
CA THR A 9 -5.43 1.14 1.49
C THR A 9 -6.25 0.13 0.67
N SER A 10 -7.53 0.43 0.48
CA SER A 10 -8.43 -0.25 -0.45
C SER A 10 -9.27 0.79 -1.21
N SER A 11 -9.52 0.56 -2.50
CA SER A 11 -10.41 1.41 -3.31
C SER A 11 -11.37 0.58 -4.16
N ALA A 12 -12.49 1.19 -4.58
CA ALA A 12 -13.41 0.55 -5.51
C ALA A 12 -12.82 0.40 -6.92
N THR A 13 -12.10 1.40 -7.42
CA THR A 13 -11.59 1.46 -8.81
C THR A 13 -10.06 1.54 -8.86
N GLN A 14 -9.48 1.14 -10.00
CA GLN A 14 -8.03 0.98 -10.19
C GLN A 14 -7.18 2.23 -9.89
N HIS A 15 -7.72 3.44 -10.07
CA HIS A 15 -6.99 4.69 -9.81
C HIS A 15 -7.74 5.66 -8.88
N GLY A 16 -8.87 5.20 -8.32
CA GLY A 16 -9.70 6.00 -7.42
C GLY A 16 -9.14 6.06 -6.00
N GLY A 17 -8.00 6.70 -5.80
CA GLY A 17 -7.41 6.92 -4.48
C GLY A 17 -6.42 5.85 -4.01
N GLN A 18 -5.98 4.96 -4.90
CA GLN A 18 -4.95 3.96 -4.60
C GLN A 18 -3.68 4.56 -4.02
N GLU A 19 -3.22 5.67 -4.60
CA GLU A 19 -2.01 6.39 -4.16
C GLU A 19 -2.33 7.55 -3.23
N THR A 20 -3.32 8.37 -3.60
CA THR A 20 -3.57 9.65 -2.91
C THR A 20 -4.10 9.48 -1.49
N THR A 21 -4.84 8.41 -1.19
CA THR A 21 -5.24 8.08 0.19
C THR A 21 -4.03 7.80 1.07
N ILE A 22 -3.02 7.09 0.54
CA ILE A 22 -1.78 6.79 1.27
C ILE A 22 -0.97 8.08 1.49
N ILE A 23 -0.76 8.86 0.42
CA ILE A 23 0.01 10.11 0.46
C ILE A 23 -0.62 11.11 1.43
N SER A 24 -1.95 11.30 1.39
CA SER A 24 -2.63 12.21 2.30
C SER A 24 -2.57 11.73 3.76
N SER A 25 -2.63 10.42 4.01
CA SER A 25 -2.46 9.86 5.35
C SER A 25 -1.06 10.11 5.93
N HIS A 26 -0.02 10.14 5.07
CA HIS A 26 1.34 10.47 5.50
C HIS A 26 1.43 11.87 6.13
N ILE A 27 0.60 12.84 5.72
CA ILE A 27 0.60 14.20 6.29
C ILE A 27 0.37 14.14 7.81
N THR A 28 -0.62 13.35 8.26
CA THR A 28 -0.90 13.17 9.68
C THR A 28 0.24 12.46 10.40
N LEU A 29 0.83 11.42 9.80
CA LEU A 29 1.95 10.69 10.40
C LEU A 29 3.20 11.58 10.56
N LEU A 30 3.45 12.44 9.58
CA LEU A 30 4.51 13.44 9.64
C LEU A 30 4.27 14.45 10.79
N HIS A 31 3.03 14.92 10.98
CA HIS A 31 2.66 15.78 12.11
C HIS A 31 2.88 15.10 13.47
N LEU A 32 2.73 13.77 13.56
CA LEU A 32 3.02 12.98 14.76
C LEU A 32 4.54 12.72 14.96
N GLY A 33 5.37 13.21 14.04
CA GLY A 33 6.82 13.03 14.03
C GLY A 33 7.23 11.59 13.76
N MET A 34 6.54 10.88 12.87
CA MET A 34 6.85 9.50 12.49
C MET A 34 7.78 9.44 11.27
N VAL A 35 8.57 8.37 11.18
CA VAL A 35 9.37 8.05 9.98
C VAL A 35 8.51 7.22 9.04
N ILE A 36 8.32 7.68 7.81
CA ILE A 36 7.47 7.03 6.82
C ILE A 36 8.24 5.89 6.13
N VAL A 37 7.65 4.70 6.10
CA VAL A 37 8.14 3.52 5.36
C VAL A 37 7.06 3.07 4.39
N GLY A 38 7.39 3.00 3.10
CA GLY A 38 6.49 2.56 2.03
C GLY A 38 6.69 1.10 1.62
N LEU A 39 6.42 0.79 0.35
CA LEU A 39 6.62 -0.53 -0.25
C LEU A 39 7.70 -0.43 -1.36
N PRO A 40 8.96 -0.80 -1.10
CA PRO A 40 10.04 -0.63 -2.09
C PRO A 40 9.89 -1.55 -3.30
N TYR A 41 10.32 -1.10 -4.48
CA TYR A 41 10.30 -1.87 -5.74
C TYR A 41 11.18 -3.12 -5.76
N SER A 42 11.96 -3.38 -4.70
CA SER A 42 12.54 -4.71 -4.46
C SER A 42 11.45 -5.79 -4.33
N GLU A 43 10.22 -5.41 -3.98
CA GLU A 43 9.02 -6.21 -4.21
C GLU A 43 8.53 -5.97 -5.65
N THR A 44 8.99 -6.81 -6.58
CA THR A 44 8.76 -6.66 -8.03
C THR A 44 7.32 -6.94 -8.47
N ARG A 45 6.49 -7.49 -7.59
CA ARG A 45 5.04 -7.69 -7.84
C ARG A 45 4.29 -6.38 -8.12
N GLN A 46 4.84 -5.24 -7.68
CA GLN A 46 4.30 -3.92 -7.98
C GLN A 46 4.34 -3.56 -9.49
N THR A 47 5.21 -4.21 -10.26
CA THR A 47 5.40 -3.90 -11.68
C THR A 47 4.77 -4.95 -12.60
N THR A 48 3.93 -5.84 -12.07
CA THR A 48 3.20 -6.80 -12.92
C THR A 48 2.24 -6.07 -13.86
N MET A 49 2.10 -6.59 -15.07
CA MET A 49 1.15 -6.12 -16.07
C MET A 49 0.20 -7.25 -16.51
N GLU A 50 0.22 -8.39 -15.81
CA GLU A 50 -0.50 -9.61 -16.19
C GLU A 50 -1.92 -9.65 -15.60
N GLU A 51 -2.16 -8.95 -14.50
CA GLU A 51 -3.46 -8.90 -13.82
C GLU A 51 -3.77 -7.51 -13.27
N ILE A 52 -5.06 -7.25 -13.04
CA ILE A 52 -5.47 -6.07 -12.26
C ILE A 52 -5.03 -6.29 -10.82
N THR A 53 -4.10 -5.46 -10.37
CA THR A 53 -3.55 -5.47 -9.01
C THR A 53 -3.53 -4.06 -8.43
N GLY A 54 -3.79 -3.97 -7.12
CA GLY A 54 -3.36 -2.83 -6.32
C GLY A 54 -1.85 -2.90 -6.03
N GLY A 55 -1.40 -2.05 -5.11
CA GLY A 55 -0.01 -1.83 -4.77
C GLY A 55 0.55 -0.55 -5.39
N SER A 56 1.32 0.20 -4.60
CA SER A 56 2.08 1.36 -5.06
C SER A 56 3.35 1.48 -4.21
N PRO A 57 4.38 2.24 -4.64
CA PRO A 57 5.58 2.43 -3.82
C PRO A 57 5.30 3.11 -2.48
N TYR A 58 4.16 3.78 -2.33
CA TYR A 58 3.74 4.42 -1.09
C TYR A 58 3.24 3.41 -0.05
N GLY A 59 2.75 2.24 -0.48
CA GLY A 59 2.20 1.20 0.37
C GLY A 59 1.36 0.18 -0.41
N ALA A 60 1.18 -1.00 0.17
CA ALA A 60 0.32 -2.04 -0.37
C ALA A 60 -1.13 -1.57 -0.41
N SER A 61 -1.89 -2.11 -1.36
CA SER A 61 -3.29 -1.81 -1.48
C SER A 61 -4.04 -2.88 -2.27
N THR A 62 -5.36 -2.85 -2.20
CA THR A 62 -6.25 -3.78 -2.89
C THR A 62 -7.35 -3.04 -3.64
N ILE A 63 -7.89 -3.65 -4.69
CA ILE A 63 -9.06 -3.13 -5.43
C ILE A 63 -10.29 -3.97 -5.06
N ALA A 64 -11.35 -3.35 -4.55
CA ALA A 64 -12.56 -4.03 -4.07
C ALA A 64 -13.67 -4.14 -5.12
N GLY A 65 -13.60 -3.36 -6.22
CA GLY A 65 -14.68 -3.29 -7.20
C GLY A 65 -15.96 -2.71 -6.57
N ASP A 66 -17.06 -3.44 -6.68
CA ASP A 66 -18.33 -3.19 -5.98
C ASP A 66 -18.36 -3.70 -4.53
N GLY A 67 -17.23 -4.19 -4.02
CA GLY A 67 -17.10 -4.86 -2.72
C GLY A 67 -17.07 -6.38 -2.79
N SER A 68 -17.35 -6.97 -3.97
CA SER A 68 -17.30 -8.44 -4.15
C SER A 68 -15.90 -8.97 -4.47
N ARG A 69 -14.99 -8.14 -5.00
CA ARG A 69 -13.61 -8.55 -5.30
C ARG A 69 -12.81 -8.63 -3.99
N MET A 70 -12.29 -9.81 -3.70
CA MET A 70 -11.35 -10.04 -2.61
C MET A 70 -9.92 -9.71 -3.05
N PRO A 71 -9.00 -9.37 -2.12
CA PRO A 71 -7.60 -9.18 -2.44
C PRO A 71 -7.00 -10.39 -3.16
N SER A 72 -6.28 -10.17 -4.25
CA SER A 72 -5.55 -11.21 -4.98
C SER A 72 -4.34 -11.70 -4.16
N GLU A 73 -3.80 -12.86 -4.52
CA GLU A 73 -2.56 -13.34 -3.89
C GLU A 73 -1.40 -12.36 -4.10
N ASN A 74 -1.34 -11.67 -5.24
CA ASN A 74 -0.32 -10.65 -5.50
C ASN A 74 -0.41 -9.51 -4.48
N GLU A 75 -1.62 -8.97 -4.26
CA GLU A 75 -1.90 -7.91 -3.29
C GLU A 75 -1.58 -8.37 -1.85
N LEU A 76 -1.96 -9.60 -1.48
CA LEU A 76 -1.68 -10.17 -0.16
C LEU A 76 -0.18 -10.40 0.08
N VAL A 77 0.57 -10.85 -0.93
CA VAL A 77 2.03 -11.02 -0.82
C VAL A 77 2.72 -9.67 -0.64
N MET A 78 2.31 -8.64 -1.37
CA MET A 78 2.84 -7.28 -1.21
C MET A 78 2.56 -6.72 0.19
N ALA A 79 1.36 -6.93 0.73
CA ALA A 79 1.03 -6.53 2.11
C ALA A 79 1.90 -7.27 3.15
N ARG A 80 2.12 -8.58 2.97
CA ARG A 80 3.04 -9.37 3.82
C ARG A 80 4.47 -8.86 3.73
N PHE A 81 4.94 -8.50 2.52
CA PHE A 81 6.25 -7.91 2.33
C PHE A 81 6.36 -6.58 3.07
N GLN A 82 5.40 -5.67 2.90
CA GLN A 82 5.40 -4.37 3.59
C GLN A 82 5.46 -4.55 5.11
N GLY A 83 4.67 -5.47 5.68
CA GLY A 83 4.70 -5.76 7.11
C GLY A 83 6.08 -6.20 7.61
N ARG A 84 6.77 -7.08 6.86
CA ARG A 84 8.16 -7.47 7.20
C ARG A 84 9.13 -6.30 7.06
N HIS A 85 9.02 -5.53 5.98
CA HIS A 85 9.90 -4.40 5.70
C HIS A 85 9.80 -3.32 6.78
N VAL A 86 8.58 -3.02 7.25
CA VAL A 86 8.31 -2.07 8.33
C VAL A 86 8.87 -2.53 9.67
N ALA A 87 8.92 -3.85 9.92
CA ALA A 87 9.35 -4.42 11.20
C ALA A 87 10.86 -4.68 11.32
N THR A 88 11.61 -4.51 10.23
CA THR A 88 13.06 -4.74 10.18
C THR A 88 13.82 -3.45 10.50
#